data_AF-A0A955PFM0-F1
#
_entry.id   AF-A0A955PFM0-F1
#
_cell.length_a   1.000
_cell.length_b   1.000
_cell.length_c   1.000
_cell.angle_alpha   90.00
_cell.angle_beta   90.00
_cell.angle_gamma   90.00
#
_symmetry.space_group_name_H-M   'P 1'
#
loop_
_entity.id
_entity.type
_entity.pdbx_description
1 polymer ?
#
loop_
_entity_poly.entity_id
_entity_poly.type
_entity_poly.pdbx_seq_one_letter_code
_entity_poly.pdbx_strand_id
1 'polypeptide(L)'
;WVGILFFHQGTQWVKSMRYFLPLYPMLAVLASWGLWSLWDSLTQMWNHHDRCWPVGRFAIAIVFTLIPLFTLLWALAFMSIYAQPHTRFRASEWLRANISTNESIANEHWDDALPLPEKNPDSRRRVRSESITFEWYADDSKIKLRQTLEKLDRTDYIVLSSNRLYDSIPRLPMRFPMTIAYYNALFNGELGFERVAEFTSYPGLFGLTFPDQSAEEAFSVYDHPRVQIFKKTDRYSRQNAAVILGSVNWDRVRRLSAREATELSDQEWREMTQNLYSKE
;
A
#
# COMPACT_ATOMS: atom_id res chain seq x y z
N TRP A 1 31.18 -4.51 11.16
CA TRP A 1 29.92 -5.24 10.93
C TRP A 1 28.85 -4.36 10.26
N VAL A 2 28.66 -3.09 10.68
CA VAL A 2 27.71 -2.14 10.05
C VAL A 2 27.90 -2.06 8.54
N GLY A 3 29.14 -1.82 8.07
CA GLY A 3 29.46 -1.81 6.65
C GLY A 3 29.16 -3.14 5.95
N ILE A 4 29.52 -4.27 6.55
CA ILE A 4 29.25 -5.61 5.99
C ILE A 4 27.76 -5.82 5.78
N LEU A 5 26.94 -5.55 6.81
CA LEU A 5 25.49 -5.68 6.72
C LEU A 5 24.89 -4.67 5.72
N PHE A 6 25.34 -3.41 5.75
CA PHE A 6 24.86 -2.37 4.84
C PHE A 6 25.12 -2.74 3.37
N PHE A 7 26.35 -3.14 3.03
CA PHE A 7 26.69 -3.53 1.67
C PHE A 7 26.00 -4.85 1.28
N HIS A 8 25.99 -5.85 2.16
CA HIS A 8 25.34 -7.13 1.88
C HIS A 8 23.84 -6.96 1.60
N GLN A 9 23.13 -6.19 2.45
CA GLN A 9 21.71 -5.90 2.26
C GLN A 9 21.47 -4.94 1.08
N GLY A 10 22.37 -3.97 0.87
CA GLY A 10 22.32 -3.04 -0.25
C GLY A 10 22.50 -3.69 -1.62
N THR A 11 23.19 -4.83 -1.70
CA THR A 11 23.34 -5.60 -2.95
C THR A 11 22.19 -6.55 -3.24
N GLN A 12 21.25 -6.75 -2.30
CA GLN A 12 20.11 -7.64 -2.53
C GLN A 12 19.14 -7.06 -3.57
N TRP A 13 18.49 -7.96 -4.32
CA TRP A 13 17.44 -7.59 -5.28
C TRP A 13 16.26 -6.90 -4.58
N VAL A 14 15.78 -7.48 -3.48
CA VAL A 14 14.72 -6.91 -2.63
C VAL A 14 15.31 -6.37 -1.34
N LYS A 15 15.04 -5.10 -1.04
CA LYS A 15 15.60 -4.37 0.10
C LYS A 15 14.54 -4.08 1.16
N SER A 16 14.00 -5.13 1.78
CA SER A 16 12.98 -4.98 2.82
C SER A 16 13.56 -4.26 4.05
N MET A 17 12.87 -3.21 4.53
CA MET A 17 13.33 -2.35 5.63
C MET A 17 13.68 -3.13 6.90
N ARG A 18 12.97 -4.24 7.18
CA ARG A 18 13.19 -5.06 8.39
C ARG A 18 14.61 -5.57 8.54
N TYR A 19 15.32 -5.83 7.43
CA TYR A 19 16.70 -6.32 7.46
C TYR A 19 17.71 -5.22 7.75
N PHE A 20 17.30 -3.95 7.65
CA PHE A 20 18.10 -2.79 8.02
C PHE A 20 17.89 -2.35 9.47
N LEU A 21 16.91 -2.91 10.19
CA LEU A 21 16.62 -2.53 11.59
C LEU A 21 17.85 -2.55 12.52
N PRO A 22 18.74 -3.57 12.48
CA PRO A 22 19.94 -3.57 13.32
C PRO A 22 20.94 -2.46 12.97
N LEU A 23 20.87 -1.90 11.75
CA LEU A 23 21.75 -0.82 11.30
C LEU A 23 21.31 0.55 11.82
N TYR A 24 20.02 0.77 12.04
CA TYR A 24 19.48 2.10 12.34
C TYR A 24 20.13 2.79 13.54
N PRO A 25 20.32 2.15 14.72
CA PRO A 25 20.96 2.81 15.85
C PRO A 25 22.40 3.24 15.53
N MET A 26 23.15 2.41 14.81
CA MET A 26 24.52 2.72 14.44
C MET A 26 24.60 3.81 13.39
N LEU A 27 23.70 3.79 12.40
CA LEU A 27 23.60 4.84 11.40
C LEU A 27 23.21 6.18 12.03
N ALA A 28 22.35 6.18 13.05
CA ALA A 28 22.02 7.39 13.80
C ALA A 28 23.23 7.94 14.57
N VAL A 29 24.03 7.08 15.21
CA VAL A 29 25.27 7.49 15.89
C VAL A 29 26.30 8.02 14.88
N LEU A 30 26.50 7.33 13.75
CA LEU A 30 27.41 7.76 12.69
C LEU A 30 26.96 9.07 12.04
N ALA A 31 25.66 9.26 11.82
CA ALA A 31 25.10 10.51 11.33
C ALA A 31 25.32 11.65 12.33
N SER A 32 25.09 11.38 13.63
CA SER A 32 25.36 12.36 14.70
C SER A 32 26.83 12.74 14.77
N TRP A 33 27.74 11.76 14.68
CA TRP A 33 29.18 11.97 14.65
C TRP A 33 29.64 12.72 13.39
N GLY A 34 29.10 12.36 12.23
CA GLY A 34 29.42 13.01 10.95
C GLY A 34 28.95 14.46 10.92
N LEU A 35 27.74 14.72 11.44
CA LEU A 35 27.24 16.06 11.66
C LEU A 35 28.17 16.83 12.61
N TRP A 36 28.47 16.30 13.79
CA TRP A 36 29.37 16.95 14.74
C TRP A 36 30.76 17.26 14.14
N SER A 37 31.36 16.30 13.43
CA SER A 37 32.68 16.47 12.81
C SER A 37 32.68 17.50 11.69
N LEU A 38 31.60 17.57 10.91
CA LEU A 38 31.41 18.58 9.88
C LEU A 38 31.23 19.97 10.51
N TRP A 39 30.45 20.07 11.58
CA TRP A 39 30.32 21.31 12.35
C TRP A 39 31.68 21.81 12.83
N ASP A 40 32.44 20.95 13.51
CA ASP A 40 33.76 21.30 14.05
C ASP A 40 34.71 21.74 12.94
N SER A 41 34.81 20.99 11.84
CA SER A 41 35.65 21.33 10.68
C SER A 41 35.28 22.68 10.06
N LEU A 42 33.98 22.96 9.91
CA LEU A 42 33.48 24.24 9.40
C LEU A 42 33.79 25.39 10.37
N THR A 43 33.71 25.17 11.67
CA THR A 43 34.08 26.18 12.68
C THR A 43 35.59 26.43 12.76
N GLN A 44 36.42 25.39 12.59
CA GLN A 44 37.88 25.52 12.60
C GLN A 44 38.42 26.22 11.36
N MET A 45 37.91 25.90 10.15
CA MET A 45 38.23 26.67 8.93
C MET A 45 37.89 28.15 9.08
N TRP A 46 36.80 28.43 9.81
CA TRP A 46 36.36 29.79 10.11
C TRP A 46 37.34 30.50 11.07
N ASN A 47 37.89 29.86 12.10
CA ASN A 47 38.88 30.50 12.99
C ASN A 47 40.20 30.90 12.29
N HIS A 48 40.48 30.33 11.11
CA HIS A 48 41.66 30.67 10.31
C HIS A 48 41.45 31.76 9.24
N HIS A 49 40.20 32.16 8.96
CA HIS A 49 39.89 33.15 7.93
C HIS A 49 39.19 34.37 8.54
N ASP A 50 39.99 35.35 8.98
CA ASP A 50 39.50 36.66 9.39
C ASP A 50 38.81 37.34 8.20
N ARG A 51 37.49 37.50 8.27
CA ARG A 51 36.73 38.74 7.93
C ARG A 51 35.49 38.62 7.04
N CYS A 52 35.23 37.55 6.29
CA CYS A 52 34.08 37.57 5.38
C CYS A 52 33.34 36.22 5.31
N TRP A 53 32.27 36.04 6.11
CA TRP A 53 30.98 35.46 5.71
C TRP A 53 30.04 35.20 6.93
N PRO A 54 29.53 36.23 7.63
CA PRO A 54 28.56 36.05 8.72
C PRO A 54 27.28 35.32 8.26
N VAL A 55 26.91 35.48 6.98
CA VAL A 55 25.76 34.82 6.35
C VAL A 55 25.88 33.30 6.36
N GLY A 56 27.07 32.73 6.17
CA GLY A 56 27.23 31.27 6.14
C GLY A 56 27.37 30.65 7.52
N ARG A 57 27.82 31.40 8.53
CA ARG A 57 27.73 30.95 9.93
C ARG A 57 26.28 30.74 10.32
N PHE A 58 25.41 31.66 9.91
CA PHE A 58 23.97 31.53 10.07
C PHE A 58 23.40 30.37 9.24
N ALA A 59 23.81 30.22 7.97
CA ALA A 59 23.34 29.12 7.12
C ALA A 59 23.74 27.73 7.65
N ILE A 60 24.96 27.57 8.16
CA ILE A 60 25.44 26.31 8.75
C ILE A 60 24.66 26.03 10.04
N ALA A 61 24.58 26.98 10.97
CA ALA A 61 23.80 26.81 12.20
C ALA A 61 22.33 26.46 11.94
N ILE A 62 21.74 27.06 10.90
CA ILE A 62 20.40 26.71 10.42
C ILE A 62 20.34 25.26 9.99
N VAL A 63 21.23 24.79 9.11
CA VAL A 63 21.22 23.40 8.63
C VAL A 63 21.36 22.40 9.79
N PHE A 64 22.28 22.67 10.72
CA PHE A 64 22.52 21.81 11.88
C PHE A 64 21.38 21.78 12.91
N THR A 65 20.55 22.82 12.94
CA THR A 65 19.36 22.88 13.81
C THR A 65 18.13 22.32 13.09
N LEU A 66 17.95 22.67 11.81
CA LEU A 66 16.80 22.29 11.02
C LEU A 66 16.76 20.81 10.72
N ILE A 67 17.89 20.14 10.46
CA ILE A 67 17.88 18.70 10.16
C ILE A 67 17.34 17.89 11.35
N PRO A 68 17.90 17.97 12.57
CA PRO A 68 17.38 17.22 13.71
C PRO A 68 15.97 17.64 14.09
N LEU A 69 15.66 18.93 14.00
CA LEU A 69 14.31 19.43 14.27
C LEU A 69 13.31 18.85 13.29
N PHE A 70 13.60 18.85 12.00
CA PHE A 70 12.77 18.24 10.97
C PHE A 70 12.60 16.74 11.22
N THR A 71 13.68 16.01 11.52
CA THR A 71 13.61 14.58 11.84
C THR A 71 12.74 14.31 13.07
N LEU A 72 12.85 15.15 14.12
CA LEU A 72 12.03 15.06 15.32
C LEU A 72 10.57 15.35 15.01
N LEU A 73 10.28 16.43 14.27
CA LEU A 73 8.92 16.78 13.87
C LEU A 73 8.29 15.68 13.01
N TRP A 74 9.04 15.08 12.08
CA TRP A 74 8.59 13.94 11.31
C TRP A 74 8.32 12.71 12.18
N ALA A 75 9.20 12.40 13.14
CA ALA A 75 8.99 11.30 14.06
C ALA A 75 7.73 11.50 14.92
N LEU A 76 7.49 12.72 15.41
CA LEU A 76 6.28 13.08 16.15
C LEU A 76 5.03 12.99 15.27
N ALA A 77 5.12 13.45 14.02
CA ALA A 77 4.03 13.33 13.05
C ALA A 77 3.72 11.85 12.77
N PHE A 78 4.72 11.00 12.59
CA PHE A 78 4.53 9.58 12.36
C PHE A 78 3.94 8.89 13.59
N MET A 79 4.43 9.18 14.80
CA MET A 79 3.91 8.60 16.04
C MET A 79 2.43 8.91 16.29
N SER A 80 1.88 9.97 15.66
CA SER A 80 0.46 10.29 15.78
C SER A 80 -0.45 9.17 15.27
N ILE A 81 0.01 8.33 14.34
CA ILE A 81 -0.79 7.22 13.79
C ILE A 81 -1.18 6.21 14.87
N TYR A 82 -0.29 5.99 15.86
CA TYR A 82 -0.49 5.04 16.96
C TYR A 82 -1.30 5.63 18.12
N ALA A 83 -1.57 6.94 18.10
CA ALA A 83 -2.46 7.59 19.06
C ALA A 83 -3.94 7.32 18.76
N GLN A 84 -4.25 6.72 17.60
CA GLN A 84 -5.60 6.38 17.16
C GLN A 84 -5.78 4.86 17.07
N PRO A 85 -7.01 4.33 17.22
CA PRO A 85 -7.26 2.92 16.95
C PRO A 85 -6.94 2.57 15.49
N HIS A 86 -6.32 1.41 15.28
CA HIS A 86 -5.93 0.90 13.96
C HIS A 86 -7.11 0.93 12.97
N THR A 87 -6.85 1.28 11.70
CA THR A 87 -7.90 1.49 10.67
C THR A 87 -8.76 0.26 10.46
N ARG A 88 -8.17 -0.94 10.43
CA ARG A 88 -8.90 -2.22 10.35
C ARG A 88 -9.83 -2.49 11.54
N PHE A 89 -9.47 -2.02 12.75
CA PHE A 89 -10.33 -2.12 13.90
C PHE A 89 -11.54 -1.19 13.76
N ARG A 90 -11.31 0.09 13.39
CA ARG A 90 -12.38 1.05 13.09
C ARG A 90 -13.32 0.56 11.99
N ALA A 91 -12.76 0.00 10.91
CA ALA A 91 -13.53 -0.58 9.83
C ALA A 91 -14.35 -1.78 10.30
N SER A 92 -13.80 -2.64 11.15
CA SER A 92 -14.53 -3.76 11.74
C SER A 92 -15.71 -3.29 12.58
N GLU A 93 -15.52 -2.30 13.46
CA GLU A 93 -16.62 -1.68 14.23
C GLU A 93 -17.71 -1.11 13.32
N TRP A 94 -17.30 -0.44 12.23
CA TRP A 94 -18.24 0.09 11.25
C TRP A 94 -19.03 -1.04 10.56
N LEU A 95 -18.37 -2.11 10.11
CA LEU A 95 -19.02 -3.27 9.49
C LEU A 95 -20.05 -3.88 10.45
N ARG A 96 -19.71 -4.06 11.73
CA ARG A 96 -20.65 -4.62 12.74
C ARG A 96 -21.82 -3.68 13.03
N ALA A 97 -21.66 -2.37 12.86
CA ALA A 97 -22.71 -1.40 13.11
C ALA A 97 -23.65 -1.20 11.91
N ASN A 98 -23.19 -1.47 10.68
CA ASN A 98 -23.90 -1.12 9.45
C ASN A 98 -24.39 -2.32 8.64
N ILE A 99 -23.85 -3.53 8.86
CA ILE A 99 -24.18 -4.73 8.09
C ILE A 99 -25.13 -5.63 8.88
N SER A 100 -26.15 -6.13 8.21
CA SER A 100 -27.11 -7.12 8.72
C SER A 100 -26.54 -8.54 8.67
N THR A 101 -27.09 -9.47 9.45
CA THR A 101 -26.60 -10.86 9.48
C THR A 101 -26.77 -11.64 8.18
N ASN A 102 -27.59 -11.14 7.26
CA ASN A 102 -27.92 -11.79 5.99
C ASN A 102 -27.13 -11.24 4.80
N GLU A 103 -26.42 -10.12 4.98
CA GLU A 103 -25.55 -9.55 3.96
C GLU A 103 -24.19 -10.27 4.00
N SER A 104 -23.62 -10.52 2.83
CA SER A 104 -22.31 -11.16 2.70
C SER A 104 -21.19 -10.13 2.56
N ILE A 105 -19.98 -10.53 2.97
CA ILE A 105 -18.79 -9.69 2.91
C ILE A 105 -17.71 -10.43 2.13
N ALA A 106 -17.19 -9.81 1.09
CA ALA A 106 -16.04 -10.29 0.35
C ALA A 106 -14.75 -9.61 0.80
N ASN A 107 -13.73 -10.43 1.03
CA ASN A 107 -12.37 -10.03 1.38
C ASN A 107 -11.37 -10.54 0.33
N GLU A 108 -10.16 -10.01 0.37
CA GLU A 108 -9.08 -10.40 -0.53
C GLU A 108 -8.19 -11.49 0.10
N HIS A 109 -7.97 -12.59 -0.61
CA HIS A 109 -6.99 -13.60 -0.22
C HIS A 109 -5.59 -12.95 -0.20
N TRP A 110 -4.81 -13.19 0.86
CA TRP A 110 -3.53 -12.54 1.18
C TRP A 110 -3.60 -11.14 1.79
N ASP A 111 -4.77 -10.62 2.13
CA ASP A 111 -4.92 -9.47 3.03
C ASP A 111 -5.69 -9.88 4.30
N ASP A 112 -5.81 -8.95 5.25
CA ASP A 112 -6.47 -9.17 6.53
C ASP A 112 -7.99 -9.07 6.37
N ALA A 113 -8.65 -10.23 6.39
CA ALA A 113 -10.09 -10.32 6.29
C ALA A 113 -10.79 -9.55 7.42
N LEU A 114 -11.79 -8.75 7.05
CA LEU A 114 -12.63 -7.97 7.96
C LEU A 114 -14.09 -8.45 7.90
N PRO A 115 -14.85 -8.31 8.99
CA PRO A 115 -14.47 -7.72 10.28
C PRO A 115 -13.52 -8.64 11.08
N LEU A 116 -12.60 -8.04 11.86
CA LEU A 116 -11.74 -8.76 12.78
C LEU A 116 -12.56 -9.51 13.83
N PRO A 117 -12.09 -10.68 14.30
CA PRO A 117 -12.78 -11.43 15.35
C PRO A 117 -12.91 -10.59 16.63
N GLU A 118 -14.08 -10.68 17.25
CA GLU A 118 -14.35 -9.96 18.49
C GLU A 118 -13.58 -10.60 19.65
N LYS A 119 -12.98 -9.77 20.51
CA LYS A 119 -12.18 -10.25 21.65
C LYS A 119 -13.04 -10.98 22.71
N ASN A 120 -14.34 -10.66 22.76
CA ASN A 120 -15.29 -11.32 23.65
C ASN A 120 -16.17 -12.29 22.83
N PRO A 121 -16.06 -13.61 23.01
CA PRO A 121 -16.86 -14.59 22.27
C PRO A 121 -18.36 -14.54 22.57
N ASP A 122 -18.79 -13.93 23.68
CA ASP A 122 -20.20 -13.80 24.11
C ASP A 122 -20.94 -12.57 23.56
N SER A 123 -20.26 -11.76 22.73
CA SER A 123 -20.90 -10.63 22.07
C SER A 123 -22.02 -11.12 21.13
N ARG A 124 -23.26 -10.69 21.43
CA ARG A 124 -24.45 -10.97 20.62
C ARG A 124 -24.40 -10.34 19.20
N ARG A 125 -23.30 -9.69 18.83
CA ARG A 125 -23.02 -9.05 17.53
C ARG A 125 -22.01 -9.82 16.70
N ARG A 126 -22.00 -11.16 16.78
CA ARG A 126 -21.35 -11.96 15.74
C ARG A 126 -22.01 -11.64 14.40
N VAL A 127 -21.29 -10.91 13.56
CA VAL A 127 -21.63 -10.78 12.15
C VAL A 127 -21.50 -12.19 11.57
N ARG A 128 -22.66 -12.82 11.35
CA ARG A 128 -22.80 -14.16 10.75
C ARG A 128 -22.84 -14.08 9.21
N SER A 129 -22.29 -13.00 8.65
CA SER A 129 -22.20 -12.80 7.21
C SER A 129 -21.41 -13.94 6.58
N GLU A 130 -21.89 -14.43 5.44
CA GLU A 130 -21.07 -15.29 4.58
C GLU A 130 -19.80 -14.53 4.20
N SER A 131 -18.63 -15.08 4.56
CA SER A 131 -17.33 -14.52 4.18
C SER A 131 -16.93 -15.11 2.84
N ILE A 132 -16.94 -14.28 1.81
CA ILE A 132 -16.47 -14.62 0.47
C ILE A 132 -15.01 -14.19 0.38
N THR A 133 -14.17 -14.99 -0.27
CA THR A 133 -12.77 -14.64 -0.48
C THR A 133 -12.46 -14.59 -1.97
N PHE A 134 -11.95 -13.46 -2.45
CA PHE A 134 -11.45 -13.33 -3.81
C PHE A 134 -9.96 -13.69 -3.87
N GLU A 135 -9.60 -14.55 -4.83
CA GLU A 135 -8.23 -15.04 -5.02
C GLU A 135 -7.52 -14.24 -6.11
N TRP A 136 -7.32 -12.95 -5.88
CA TRP A 136 -6.82 -12.05 -6.91
C TRP A 136 -5.40 -12.38 -7.43
N TYR A 137 -4.56 -13.01 -6.59
CA TYR A 137 -3.24 -13.50 -7.01
C TYR A 137 -3.24 -14.80 -7.82
N ALA A 138 -4.39 -15.48 -7.95
CA ALA A 138 -4.52 -16.60 -8.88
C ALA A 138 -4.42 -16.09 -10.33
N ASP A 139 -3.84 -16.90 -11.22
CA ASP A 139 -3.65 -16.50 -12.62
C ASP A 139 -5.00 -16.22 -13.30
N ASP A 140 -5.08 -15.14 -14.08
CA ASP A 140 -6.32 -14.79 -14.77
C ASP A 140 -6.66 -15.84 -15.81
N SER A 141 -7.89 -16.35 -15.72
CA SER A 141 -8.39 -17.40 -16.61
C SER A 141 -9.89 -17.29 -16.75
N LYS A 142 -10.44 -17.93 -17.79
CA LYS A 142 -11.90 -18.05 -17.97
C LYS A 142 -12.58 -18.78 -16.80
N ILE A 143 -11.84 -19.64 -16.08
CA ILE A 143 -12.33 -20.32 -14.86
C ILE A 143 -12.44 -19.30 -13.72
N LYS A 144 -11.38 -18.53 -13.46
CA LYS A 144 -11.37 -17.45 -12.47
C LYS A 144 -12.47 -16.44 -12.76
N LEU A 145 -12.67 -16.06 -14.03
CA LEU A 145 -13.77 -15.17 -14.44
C LEU A 145 -15.13 -15.70 -13.97
N ARG A 146 -15.47 -16.95 -14.28
CA ARG A 146 -16.75 -17.55 -13.89
C ARG A 146 -16.94 -17.55 -12.37
N GLN A 147 -15.90 -17.96 -11.64
CA GLN A 147 -15.91 -17.98 -10.17
C GLN A 147 -16.05 -16.57 -9.60
N THR A 148 -15.37 -15.58 -10.18
CA THR A 148 -15.49 -14.17 -9.79
C THR A 148 -16.91 -13.67 -10.00
N LEU A 149 -17.55 -13.95 -11.14
CA LEU A 149 -18.93 -13.55 -11.39
C LEU A 149 -19.91 -14.20 -10.40
N GLU A 150 -19.74 -15.49 -10.08
CA GLU A 150 -20.54 -16.18 -9.07
C GLU A 150 -20.35 -15.58 -7.66
N LYS A 151 -19.12 -15.23 -7.30
CA LYS A 151 -18.82 -14.54 -6.03
C LYS A 151 -19.43 -13.14 -6.00
N LEU A 152 -19.28 -12.37 -7.07
CA LEU A 152 -19.84 -11.01 -7.17
C LEU A 152 -21.36 -11.01 -7.04
N ASP A 153 -22.06 -11.98 -7.64
CA ASP A 153 -23.52 -12.10 -7.51
C ASP A 153 -23.97 -12.24 -6.06
N ARG A 154 -23.20 -12.97 -5.24
CA ARG A 154 -23.52 -13.21 -3.83
C ARG A 154 -22.98 -12.14 -2.89
N THR A 155 -22.05 -11.29 -3.33
CA THR A 155 -21.33 -10.32 -2.48
C THR A 155 -22.11 -9.03 -2.26
N ASP A 156 -22.45 -8.67 -1.02
CA ASP A 156 -23.10 -7.38 -0.75
C ASP A 156 -22.10 -6.27 -0.44
N TYR A 157 -21.01 -6.60 0.25
CA TYR A 157 -19.91 -5.68 0.52
C TYR A 157 -18.56 -6.23 0.07
N ILE A 158 -17.74 -5.39 -0.55
CA ILE A 158 -16.34 -5.68 -0.85
C ILE A 158 -15.47 -4.86 0.10
N VAL A 159 -14.56 -5.52 0.79
CA VAL A 159 -13.62 -4.86 1.70
C VAL A 159 -12.20 -5.00 1.15
N LEU A 160 -11.58 -3.85 0.89
CA LEU A 160 -10.16 -3.74 0.61
C LEU A 160 -9.48 -3.29 1.90
N SER A 161 -8.80 -4.20 2.59
CA SER A 161 -8.21 -3.93 3.91
C SER A 161 -6.84 -3.24 3.86
N SER A 162 -6.25 -3.11 2.66
CA SER A 162 -5.05 -2.33 2.38
C SER A 162 -4.89 -2.08 0.86
N ASN A 163 -3.78 -1.46 0.47
CA ASN A 163 -3.36 -1.28 -0.92
C ASN A 163 -2.52 -2.43 -1.49
N ARG A 164 -2.23 -3.47 -0.71
CA ARG A 164 -1.33 -4.57 -1.07
C ARG A 164 -1.60 -5.16 -2.46
N LEU A 165 -2.85 -5.46 -2.76
CA LEU A 165 -3.19 -6.17 -4.00
C LEU A 165 -3.35 -5.20 -5.17
N TYR A 166 -4.14 -4.14 -5.00
CA TYR A 166 -4.41 -3.21 -6.09
C TYR A 166 -3.21 -2.34 -6.49
N ASP A 167 -2.16 -2.23 -5.68
CA ASP A 167 -0.90 -1.55 -6.07
C ASP A 167 0.16 -2.50 -6.66
N SER A 168 0.08 -3.80 -6.36
CA SER A 168 1.05 -4.79 -6.82
C SER A 168 0.62 -5.48 -8.12
N ILE A 169 -0.65 -5.85 -8.23
CA ILE A 169 -1.21 -6.61 -9.36
C ILE A 169 -1.08 -5.84 -10.69
N PRO A 170 -1.35 -4.52 -10.78
CA PRO A 170 -1.21 -3.76 -12.03
C PRO A 170 0.19 -3.74 -12.62
N ARG A 171 1.22 -4.09 -11.83
CA ARG A 171 2.62 -4.17 -12.30
C ARG A 171 2.87 -5.38 -13.20
N LEU A 172 1.94 -6.33 -13.26
CA LEU A 172 2.01 -7.55 -14.08
C LEU A 172 0.80 -7.66 -15.03
N PRO A 173 0.60 -6.71 -15.95
CA PRO A 173 -0.62 -6.61 -16.75
C PRO A 173 -0.83 -7.79 -17.70
N MET A 174 0.24 -8.49 -18.11
CA MET A 174 0.15 -9.73 -18.90
C MET A 174 -0.43 -10.90 -18.11
N ARG A 175 -0.26 -10.91 -16.80
CA ARG A 175 -0.68 -12.01 -15.92
C ARG A 175 -2.06 -11.77 -15.33
N PHE A 176 -2.41 -10.50 -15.09
CA PHE A 176 -3.62 -10.11 -14.38
C PHE A 176 -4.51 -9.05 -15.09
N PRO A 177 -4.72 -9.11 -16.41
CA PRO A 177 -5.50 -8.08 -17.10
C PRO A 177 -6.97 -8.02 -16.67
N MET A 178 -7.60 -9.15 -16.34
CA MET A 178 -8.99 -9.18 -15.86
C MET A 178 -9.10 -8.61 -14.45
N THR A 179 -8.13 -8.94 -13.58
CA THR A 179 -8.09 -8.41 -12.22
C THR A 179 -7.80 -6.90 -12.20
N ILE A 180 -7.01 -6.40 -13.14
CA ILE A 180 -6.81 -4.94 -13.34
C ILE A 180 -8.12 -4.28 -13.77
N ALA A 181 -8.83 -4.85 -14.75
CA ALA A 181 -10.16 -4.37 -15.14
C ALA A 181 -11.15 -4.36 -13.97
N TYR A 182 -11.11 -5.39 -13.12
CA TYR A 182 -11.90 -5.45 -11.89
C TYR A 182 -11.64 -4.26 -10.96
N TYR A 183 -10.37 -3.96 -10.62
CA TYR A 183 -10.07 -2.84 -9.72
C TYR A 183 -10.46 -1.50 -10.33
N ASN A 184 -10.18 -1.28 -11.61
CA ASN A 184 -10.60 -0.06 -12.31
C ASN A 184 -12.12 0.13 -12.23
N ALA A 185 -12.88 -0.92 -12.55
CA ALA A 185 -14.34 -0.92 -12.54
C ALA A 185 -14.94 -0.81 -11.12
N LEU A 186 -14.25 -1.36 -10.11
CA LEU A 186 -14.65 -1.22 -8.71
C LEU A 186 -14.45 0.23 -8.23
N PHE A 187 -13.31 0.83 -8.54
CA PHE A 187 -12.98 2.18 -8.08
C PHE A 187 -13.76 3.28 -8.79
N ASN A 188 -14.06 3.12 -10.08
CA ASN A 188 -14.85 4.08 -10.85
C ASN A 188 -16.39 3.84 -10.71
N GLY A 189 -16.80 2.72 -10.10
CA GLY A 189 -18.20 2.37 -9.85
C GLY A 189 -18.92 1.68 -11.01
N GLU A 190 -18.25 1.42 -12.14
CA GLU A 190 -18.82 0.71 -13.29
C GLU A 190 -19.22 -0.73 -12.96
N LEU A 191 -18.58 -1.35 -11.97
CA LEU A 191 -18.96 -2.69 -11.50
C LEU A 191 -20.31 -2.69 -10.75
N GLY A 192 -20.92 -1.53 -10.48
CA GLY A 192 -22.18 -1.42 -9.73
C GLY A 192 -21.99 -1.44 -8.20
N PHE A 193 -20.78 -1.15 -7.73
CA PHE A 193 -20.44 -0.99 -6.32
C PHE A 193 -20.06 0.46 -6.03
N GLU A 194 -20.42 0.96 -4.86
CA GLU A 194 -20.08 2.32 -4.42
C GLU A 194 -19.27 2.30 -3.13
N ARG A 195 -18.28 3.19 -2.99
CA ARG A 195 -17.51 3.30 -1.76
C ARG A 195 -18.37 3.98 -0.68
N VAL A 196 -18.73 3.22 0.35
CA VAL A 196 -19.59 3.68 1.46
C VAL A 196 -18.82 4.07 2.71
N ALA A 197 -17.58 3.58 2.86
CA ALA A 197 -16.72 3.96 3.97
C ALA A 197 -15.24 3.87 3.59
N GLU A 198 -14.45 4.72 4.24
CA GLU A 198 -13.00 4.78 4.08
C GLU A 198 -12.34 5.12 5.42
N PHE A 199 -11.28 4.39 5.76
CA PHE A 199 -10.56 4.54 7.02
C PHE A 199 -9.07 4.70 6.74
N THR A 200 -8.52 5.83 7.17
CA THR A 200 -7.10 6.17 7.07
C THR A 200 -6.60 6.69 8.42
N SER A 201 -5.27 6.61 8.61
CA SER A 201 -4.55 7.22 9.73
C SER A 201 -3.21 7.71 9.18
N TYR A 202 -3.18 8.95 8.66
CA TYR A 202 -1.95 9.52 8.14
C TYR A 202 -1.09 10.11 9.26
N PRO A 203 0.25 10.09 9.12
CA PRO A 203 1.12 10.93 9.93
C PRO A 203 0.62 12.37 9.96
N GLY A 204 0.60 13.00 11.12
CA GLY A 204 0.08 14.35 11.24
C GLY A 204 0.63 15.11 12.44
N LEU A 205 0.84 16.41 12.24
CA LEU A 205 1.36 17.31 13.28
C LEU A 205 0.75 18.70 13.12
N PHE A 206 0.34 19.30 14.23
CA PHE A 206 -0.27 20.64 14.26
C PHE A 206 -1.48 20.83 13.32
N GLY A 207 -2.28 19.77 13.13
CA GLY A 207 -3.44 19.78 12.22
C GLY A 207 -3.09 19.58 10.74
N LEU A 208 -1.80 19.48 10.39
CA LEU A 208 -1.35 19.06 9.07
C LEU A 208 -1.34 17.54 8.99
N THR A 209 -1.76 16.99 7.86
CA THR A 209 -1.72 15.56 7.54
C THR A 209 -0.77 15.32 6.38
N PHE A 210 0.03 14.26 6.46
CA PHE A 210 1.01 13.90 5.45
C PHE A 210 0.64 12.53 4.85
N PRO A 211 -0.09 12.48 3.73
CA PRO A 211 -0.39 11.23 3.05
C PRO A 211 0.90 10.54 2.60
N ASP A 212 1.11 9.32 3.07
CA ASP A 212 2.32 8.52 2.84
C ASP A 212 2.02 7.20 2.11
N GLN A 213 0.82 7.08 1.52
CA GLN A 213 0.38 5.91 0.76
C GLN A 213 1.23 5.62 -0.48
N SER A 214 1.93 6.62 -1.01
CA SER A 214 2.86 6.44 -2.13
C SER A 214 4.21 5.84 -1.71
N ALA A 215 4.42 5.62 -0.40
CA ALA A 215 5.61 4.96 0.11
C ALA A 215 5.64 3.46 -0.28
N GLU A 216 6.77 2.82 0.00
CA GLU A 216 6.90 1.37 -0.15
C GLU A 216 5.87 0.62 0.71
N GLU A 217 5.36 -0.52 0.23
CA GLU A 217 4.22 -1.24 0.81
C GLU A 217 4.34 -1.43 2.33
N ALA A 218 5.51 -1.83 2.83
CA ALA A 218 5.70 -2.15 4.24
C ALA A 218 5.60 -0.91 5.14
N PHE A 219 5.67 0.30 4.59
CA PHE A 219 5.58 1.54 5.35
C PHE A 219 4.17 1.83 5.87
N SER A 220 3.13 1.37 5.18
CA SER A 220 1.73 1.69 5.54
C SER A 220 0.84 0.46 5.73
N VAL A 221 1.05 -0.64 5.00
CA VAL A 221 0.14 -1.79 5.02
C VAL A 221 -0.01 -2.44 6.39
N TYR A 222 1.02 -2.36 7.24
CA TYR A 222 1.03 -3.00 8.55
C TYR A 222 0.54 -2.10 9.69
N ASP A 223 0.94 -0.82 9.69
CA ASP A 223 0.71 0.08 10.83
C ASP A 223 -0.54 0.96 10.66
N HIS A 224 -0.82 1.40 9.44
CA HIS A 224 -1.90 2.34 9.14
C HIS A 224 -2.48 2.17 7.72
N PRO A 225 -2.94 0.97 7.36
CA PRO A 225 -3.43 0.70 6.01
C PRO A 225 -4.69 1.52 5.71
N ARG A 226 -4.85 1.89 4.43
CA ARG A 226 -6.10 2.46 3.91
C ARG A 226 -7.12 1.34 3.75
N VAL A 227 -8.18 1.36 4.55
CA VAL A 227 -9.31 0.42 4.40
C VAL A 227 -10.42 1.09 3.62
N GLN A 228 -10.93 0.42 2.59
CA GLN A 228 -12.04 0.89 1.77
C GLN A 228 -13.15 -0.17 1.77
N ILE A 229 -14.39 0.27 1.94
CA ILE A 229 -15.57 -0.60 1.94
C ILE A 229 -16.50 -0.15 0.82
N PHE A 230 -16.84 -1.09 -0.05
CA PHE A 230 -17.75 -0.88 -1.17
C PHE A 230 -19.03 -1.67 -0.94
N LYS A 231 -20.18 -1.05 -1.23
CA LYS A 231 -21.49 -1.68 -1.16
C LYS A 231 -22.04 -1.92 -2.55
N LYS A 232 -22.63 -3.09 -2.79
CA LYS A 232 -23.37 -3.40 -4.01
C LYS A 232 -24.59 -2.50 -4.12
N THR A 233 -24.81 -1.94 -5.29
CA THR A 233 -25.98 -1.09 -5.61
C THR A 233 -26.91 -1.79 -6.59
N ASP A 234 -28.11 -1.24 -6.79
CA ASP A 234 -29.06 -1.73 -7.80
C ASP A 234 -28.53 -1.62 -9.25
N ARG A 235 -27.42 -0.90 -9.45
CA ARG A 235 -26.73 -0.81 -10.75
C ARG A 235 -25.89 -2.06 -11.07
N TYR A 236 -25.63 -2.92 -10.09
CA TYR A 236 -24.92 -4.17 -10.33
C TYR A 236 -25.70 -5.07 -11.28
N SER A 237 -25.05 -5.55 -12.33
CA SER A 237 -25.56 -6.64 -13.15
C SER A 237 -24.45 -7.61 -13.52
N ARG A 238 -24.77 -8.91 -13.45
CA ARG A 238 -23.85 -9.97 -13.88
C ARG A 238 -23.41 -9.79 -15.33
N GLN A 239 -24.33 -9.33 -16.19
CA GLN A 239 -24.04 -9.09 -17.61
C GLN A 239 -22.98 -8.00 -17.80
N ASN A 240 -23.12 -6.86 -17.11
CA ASN A 240 -22.13 -5.78 -17.21
C ASN A 240 -20.78 -6.23 -16.63
N ALA A 241 -20.78 -6.89 -15.46
CA ALA A 241 -19.56 -7.45 -14.89
C ALA A 241 -18.88 -8.45 -15.83
N ALA A 242 -19.65 -9.29 -16.53
CA ALA A 242 -19.12 -10.24 -17.50
C ALA A 242 -18.52 -9.55 -18.74
N VAL A 243 -19.11 -8.44 -19.21
CA VAL A 243 -18.55 -7.63 -20.31
C VAL A 243 -17.22 -7.01 -19.90
N ILE A 244 -17.20 -6.31 -18.76
CA ILE A 244 -16.00 -5.63 -18.24
C ILE A 244 -14.87 -6.63 -18.01
N LEU A 245 -15.11 -7.66 -17.22
CA LEU A 245 -14.09 -8.65 -16.84
C LEU A 245 -13.76 -9.63 -17.96
N GLY A 246 -14.68 -9.80 -18.92
CA GLY A 246 -14.52 -10.66 -20.09
C GLY A 246 -13.83 -10.00 -21.28
N SER A 247 -13.69 -8.67 -21.27
CA SER A 247 -13.03 -7.86 -22.31
C SER A 247 -11.55 -8.17 -22.53
N VAL A 248 -10.99 -9.13 -21.80
CA VAL A 248 -9.59 -9.54 -21.88
C VAL A 248 -9.33 -10.41 -23.11
N ASN A 249 -8.23 -10.13 -23.80
CA ASN A 249 -7.66 -11.03 -24.80
C ASN A 249 -6.97 -12.22 -24.10
N TRP A 250 -7.71 -13.31 -23.91
CA TRP A 250 -7.25 -14.50 -23.18
C TRP A 250 -6.00 -15.16 -23.78
N ASP A 251 -5.76 -15.04 -25.09
CA ASP A 251 -4.59 -15.63 -25.75
C ASP A 251 -3.29 -14.87 -25.42
N ARG A 252 -3.43 -13.63 -24.91
CA ARG A 252 -2.33 -12.80 -24.42
C ARG A 252 -2.11 -12.91 -22.93
N VAL A 253 -2.94 -13.63 -22.17
CA VAL A 253 -2.70 -13.83 -20.74
C VAL A 253 -1.56 -14.81 -20.53
N ARG A 254 -0.48 -14.38 -19.87
CA ARG A 254 0.74 -15.17 -19.69
C ARG A 254 1.37 -14.93 -18.32
N ARG A 255 1.89 -16.01 -17.74
CA ARG A 255 2.78 -15.94 -16.58
C ARG A 255 4.22 -16.06 -17.06
N LEU A 256 4.97 -14.98 -16.93
CA LEU A 256 6.41 -14.98 -17.16
C LEU A 256 7.15 -15.35 -15.87
N SER A 257 8.20 -16.13 -16.00
CA SER A 257 9.22 -16.27 -14.95
C SER A 257 10.04 -14.99 -14.84
N ALA A 258 10.71 -14.80 -13.69
CA ALA A 258 11.58 -13.64 -13.47
C ALA A 258 12.72 -13.58 -14.51
N ARG A 259 13.21 -14.74 -14.95
CA ARG A 259 14.24 -14.84 -15.99
C ARG A 259 13.72 -14.34 -17.32
N GLU A 260 12.59 -14.89 -17.80
CA GLU A 260 11.99 -14.46 -19.07
C GLU A 260 11.68 -12.96 -19.06
N ALA A 261 11.14 -12.43 -17.95
CA ALA A 261 10.84 -11.00 -17.82
C ALA A 261 12.10 -10.10 -17.89
N THR A 262 13.26 -10.60 -17.45
CA THR A 262 14.53 -9.85 -17.49
C THR A 262 15.21 -9.92 -18.86
N GLU A 263 14.91 -10.96 -19.64
CA GLU A 263 15.42 -11.14 -21.00
C GLU A 263 14.65 -10.29 -22.04
N LEU A 264 13.46 -9.78 -21.70
CA LEU A 264 12.66 -8.92 -22.57
C LEU A 264 13.25 -7.52 -22.72
N SER A 265 13.30 -7.03 -23.95
CA SER A 265 13.53 -5.61 -24.26
C SER A 265 12.31 -4.75 -23.94
N ASP A 266 12.52 -3.44 -23.76
CA ASP A 266 11.45 -2.46 -23.57
C ASP A 266 10.43 -2.42 -24.72
N GLN A 267 10.86 -2.79 -25.93
CA GLN A 267 9.98 -2.87 -27.09
C GLN A 267 9.10 -4.12 -26.98
N GLU A 268 9.68 -5.29 -26.73
CA GLU A 268 8.92 -6.54 -26.56
C GLU A 268 7.93 -6.43 -25.41
N TRP A 269 8.33 -5.82 -24.29
CA TRP A 269 7.43 -5.55 -23.17
C TRP A 269 6.22 -4.69 -23.58
N ARG A 270 6.46 -3.60 -24.34
CA ARG A 270 5.38 -2.74 -24.84
C ARG A 270 4.46 -3.46 -25.80
N GLU A 271 5.00 -4.25 -26.73
CA GLU A 271 4.20 -5.01 -27.71
C GLU A 271 3.35 -6.10 -27.03
N MET A 272 3.88 -6.74 -26.00
CA MET A 272 3.16 -7.71 -25.19
C MET A 272 1.99 -7.07 -24.45
N THR A 273 2.25 -5.94 -23.78
CA THR A 273 1.26 -5.24 -22.94
C THR A 273 0.21 -4.44 -23.75
N GLN A 274 0.47 -4.20 -25.03
CA GLN A 274 -0.54 -3.64 -25.95
C GLN A 274 -1.63 -4.66 -26.29
N ASN A 275 -2.87 -4.17 -26.47
CA ASN A 275 -4.04 -4.97 -26.88
C ASN A 275 -4.38 -6.15 -25.94
N LEU A 276 -4.12 -5.97 -24.63
CA LEU A 276 -4.57 -6.91 -23.58
C LEU A 276 -6.09 -6.99 -23.46
N TYR A 277 -6.79 -5.98 -23.97
CA TYR A 277 -8.24 -5.92 -24.02
C TYR A 277 -8.69 -6.03 -25.47
N SER A 278 -9.75 -6.80 -25.72
CA SER A 278 -10.43 -6.85 -27.01
C SER A 278 -10.90 -5.44 -27.35
N LYS A 279 -10.55 -4.96 -28.54
CA LYS A 279 -11.21 -3.78 -29.10
C LYS A 279 -12.67 -4.15 -29.31
N GLU A 280 -13.58 -3.37 -28.72
CA GLU A 280 -15.00 -3.42 -29.04
C GLU A 280 -15.25 -3.32 -30.55
#